data_AF-A0A182RTM8-F1
#
_entry.id   AF-A0A182RTM8-F1
#
_cell.length_a   1.000
_cell.length_b   1.000
_cell.length_c   1.000
_cell.angle_alpha   90.00
_cell.angle_beta   90.00
_cell.angle_gamma   90.00
#
_symmetry.space_group_name_H-M   'P 1'
#
loop_
_entity.id
_entity.type
_entity.pdbx_description
1 polymer ?
#
loop_
_entity_poly.entity_id
_entity_poly.type
_entity_poly.pdbx_seq_one_letter_code
_entity_poly.pdbx_strand_id
1 'polypeptide(L)'
;MPPVEKQTDQESTIDDPTVVEKYKIAGDIVNKTLQTIIRACVVGASVKEICLKGDTMMMQDAEKKYKHEEDMKKGVAFPTCLSVNNCICHFSPARNDPDYLLKENDVVKIDMGAHIDGFIAVMAHTIVVGATPENKCKGRAADVVLAAYHASQAALRLLKDGTGNYAVTDAVQKIASDFKCKPIEGMLSHQLKQFKIDGEKTIIQNPTIAQKKEHEKCEFEKYEVYAMDVLISTGEGLGKELDTRVAIYKKTDENYQLKLKASRAFFGEVKRKYGSMPFNLRNFEEEAKAKLGVNECVAHKMVEPFQVLYEKHNEYVAQFKYTVLILSNGLKVVTGHPFDESCYESEHSVQDEEMKKLLATNLLQGSIGKDKKKRRRKNKNKGAAAAGADGADAADGDSGDEEADKKEEKP
;
A
#
# COMPACT_ATOMS: atom_id res chain seq x y z
N MET A 1 -13.62 -30.11 -30.54
CA MET A 1 -12.62 -29.59 -29.59
C MET A 1 -13.18 -29.82 -28.19
N PRO A 2 -12.50 -30.54 -27.30
CA PRO A 2 -12.92 -30.59 -25.91
C PRO A 2 -12.83 -29.18 -25.30
N PRO A 3 -13.69 -28.83 -24.32
CA PRO A 3 -13.61 -27.54 -23.65
C PRO A 3 -12.24 -27.41 -23.00
N VAL A 4 -11.54 -26.32 -23.29
CA VAL A 4 -10.35 -25.92 -22.54
C VAL A 4 -10.83 -25.62 -21.13
N GLU A 5 -10.54 -26.51 -20.19
CA GLU A 5 -10.69 -26.22 -18.77
C GLU A 5 -9.93 -24.93 -18.48
N LYS A 6 -10.65 -23.87 -18.12
CA LYS A 6 -10.02 -22.70 -17.50
C LYS A 6 -9.41 -23.21 -16.21
N GLN A 7 -8.08 -23.41 -16.20
CA GLN A 7 -7.33 -23.44 -14.95
C GLN A 7 -7.71 -22.17 -14.20
N THR A 8 -8.51 -22.32 -13.15
CA THR A 8 -8.72 -21.26 -12.19
C THR A 8 -7.41 -21.11 -11.46
N ASP A 9 -6.55 -20.19 -11.92
CA ASP A 9 -5.35 -19.81 -11.18
C ASP A 9 -5.77 -19.50 -9.74
N GLN A 10 -5.33 -20.35 -8.80
CA GLN A 10 -5.58 -20.11 -7.38
C GLN A 10 -4.86 -18.81 -7.01
N GLU A 11 -5.63 -17.82 -6.56
CA GLU A 11 -5.09 -16.54 -6.10
C GLU A 11 -4.07 -16.80 -4.96
N SER A 12 -2.84 -16.34 -5.14
CA SER A 12 -1.79 -16.45 -4.11
C SER A 12 -2.07 -15.45 -2.99
N THR A 13 -2.33 -15.94 -1.78
CA THR A 13 -2.72 -15.10 -0.62
C THR A 13 -1.65 -15.09 0.46
N ILE A 14 -1.81 -14.18 1.44
CA ILE A 14 -0.95 -14.07 2.62
C ILE A 14 -1.17 -15.19 3.66
N ASP A 15 -1.97 -16.22 3.37
CA ASP A 15 -1.91 -17.49 4.12
C ASP A 15 -0.59 -18.24 3.82
N ASP A 16 0.01 -17.99 2.66
CA ASP A 16 1.37 -18.42 2.35
C ASP A 16 2.41 -17.45 2.94
N PRO A 17 3.30 -17.91 3.85
CA PRO A 17 4.41 -17.10 4.35
C PRO A 17 5.33 -16.53 3.27
N THR A 18 5.46 -17.18 2.11
CA THR A 18 6.31 -16.66 1.02
C THR A 18 5.72 -15.38 0.41
N VAL A 19 4.40 -15.31 0.29
CA VAL A 19 3.67 -14.10 -0.14
C VAL A 19 3.84 -12.98 0.87
N VAL A 20 3.71 -13.28 2.17
CA VAL A 20 3.96 -12.30 3.24
C VAL A 20 5.37 -11.73 3.16
N GLU A 21 6.37 -12.57 2.85
CA GLU A 21 7.75 -12.11 2.71
C GLU A 21 7.94 -11.18 1.51
N LYS A 22 7.28 -11.44 0.37
CA LYS A 22 7.30 -10.54 -0.79
C LYS A 22 6.70 -9.17 -0.46
N TYR A 23 5.57 -9.11 0.26
CA TYR A 23 5.00 -7.85 0.76
C TYR A 23 5.94 -7.09 1.70
N LYS A 24 6.61 -7.80 2.61
CA LYS A 24 7.59 -7.19 3.52
C LYS A 24 8.77 -6.61 2.77
N ILE A 25 9.34 -7.35 1.82
CA ILE A 25 10.47 -6.87 1.01
C ILE A 25 10.07 -5.62 0.21
N ALA A 26 8.88 -5.62 -0.41
CA ALA A 26 8.34 -4.45 -1.07
C ALA A 26 8.17 -3.28 -0.09
N GLY A 27 7.63 -3.54 1.10
CA GLY A 27 7.46 -2.54 2.16
C GLY A 27 8.78 -1.95 2.65
N ASP A 28 9.82 -2.77 2.84
CA ASP A 28 11.15 -2.33 3.28
C ASP A 28 11.82 -1.41 2.25
N ILE A 29 11.67 -1.71 0.95
CA ILE A 29 12.15 -0.85 -0.14
C ILE A 29 11.48 0.53 -0.06
N VAL A 30 10.17 0.55 0.13
CA VAL A 30 9.35 1.75 0.20
C VAL A 30 9.68 2.58 1.45
N ASN A 31 9.77 1.94 2.62
CA ASN A 31 10.14 2.59 3.88
C ASN A 31 11.53 3.22 3.82
N LYS A 32 12.52 2.49 3.27
CA LYS A 32 13.89 3.00 3.10
C LYS A 32 13.93 4.19 2.13
N THR A 33 13.18 4.11 1.04
CA THR A 33 13.10 5.20 0.05
C THR A 33 12.47 6.42 0.69
N LEU A 34 11.33 6.29 1.38
CA LEU A 34 10.66 7.40 2.04
C LEU A 34 11.58 8.14 3.02
N GLN A 35 12.36 7.44 3.84
CA GLN A 35 13.30 8.08 4.75
C GLN A 35 14.30 8.99 4.02
N THR A 36 14.74 8.58 2.83
CA THR A 36 15.65 9.39 2.00
C THR A 36 14.95 10.57 1.36
N ILE A 37 13.69 10.38 0.94
CA ILE A 37 12.88 11.42 0.32
C ILE A 37 12.48 12.49 1.33
N ILE A 38 12.05 12.12 2.54
CA ILE A 38 11.77 13.08 3.63
C ILE A 38 12.98 13.98 3.89
N ARG A 39 14.19 13.42 3.97
CA ARG A 39 15.43 14.20 4.16
C ARG A 39 15.77 15.11 2.98
N ALA A 40 15.29 14.81 1.78
CA ALA A 40 15.49 15.63 0.60
C ALA A 40 14.48 16.78 0.50
N CYS A 41 13.38 16.74 1.24
CA CYS A 41 12.36 17.78 1.26
C CYS A 41 12.80 18.97 2.13
N VAL A 42 13.71 19.79 1.58
CA VAL A 42 14.20 21.03 2.19
C VAL A 42 13.82 22.24 1.34
N VAL A 43 13.89 23.44 1.90
CA VAL A 43 13.63 24.69 1.19
C VAL A 43 14.50 24.80 -0.07
N GLY A 44 13.88 25.15 -1.19
CA GLY A 44 14.49 25.29 -2.51
C GLY A 44 14.65 23.97 -3.28
N ALA A 45 14.37 22.81 -2.67
CA ALA A 45 14.51 21.53 -3.35
C ALA A 45 13.46 21.34 -4.45
N SER A 46 13.90 20.78 -5.59
CA SER A 46 13.04 20.48 -6.73
C SER A 46 12.16 19.25 -6.44
N VAL A 47 10.84 19.43 -6.52
CA VAL A 47 9.88 18.33 -6.43
C VAL A 47 10.13 17.29 -7.53
N LYS A 48 10.40 17.73 -8.76
CA LYS A 48 10.70 16.83 -9.88
C LYS A 48 11.93 15.97 -9.62
N GLU A 49 13.03 16.56 -9.15
CA GLU A 49 14.27 15.82 -8.85
C GLU A 49 14.06 14.81 -7.71
N ILE A 50 13.31 15.20 -6.68
CA ILE A 50 12.97 14.31 -5.57
C ILE A 50 12.12 13.12 -6.06
N CYS A 51 11.13 13.36 -6.93
CA CYS A 51 10.31 12.29 -7.51
C CYS A 51 11.16 11.31 -8.34
N LEU A 52 12.05 11.83 -9.19
CA LEU A 52 12.96 11.00 -10.00
C LEU A 52 13.90 10.17 -9.11
N LYS A 53 14.41 10.75 -8.03
CA LYS A 53 15.25 10.07 -7.05
C LYS A 53 14.50 8.91 -6.38
N GLY A 54 13.25 9.13 -5.97
CA GLY A 54 12.42 8.09 -5.34
C GLY A 54 12.20 6.89 -6.25
N ASP A 55 11.80 7.13 -7.50
CA ASP A 55 11.59 6.06 -8.49
C ASP A 55 12.88 5.28 -8.77
N THR A 56 13.99 6.00 -8.94
CA THR A 56 15.29 5.38 -9.22
C THR A 56 15.73 4.48 -8.07
N MET A 57 15.58 4.94 -6.83
CA MET A 57 15.95 4.16 -5.65
C MET A 57 15.10 2.92 -5.49
N MET A 58 13.77 3.03 -5.64
CA MET A 58 12.87 1.86 -5.54
C MET A 58 13.19 0.82 -6.61
N MET A 59 13.41 1.26 -7.86
CA MET A 59 13.75 0.35 -8.95
C MET A 59 15.07 -0.38 -8.69
N GLN A 60 16.13 0.35 -8.34
CA GLN A 60 17.45 -0.24 -8.05
C GLN A 60 17.43 -1.20 -6.86
N ASP A 61 16.67 -0.88 -5.80
CA ASP A 61 16.60 -1.76 -4.64
C ASP A 61 15.71 -2.99 -4.90
N ALA A 62 14.67 -2.88 -5.73
CA ALA A 62 13.88 -4.01 -6.19
C ALA A 62 14.70 -4.97 -7.08
N GLU A 63 15.49 -4.45 -8.00
CA GLU A 63 16.38 -5.26 -8.88
C GLU A 63 17.40 -6.09 -8.08
N LYS A 64 17.82 -5.62 -6.90
CA LYS A 64 18.74 -6.36 -6.02
C LYS A 64 18.09 -7.56 -5.34
N LYS A 65 16.76 -7.68 -5.34
CA LYS A 65 16.01 -8.78 -4.72
C LYS A 65 15.73 -9.87 -5.76
N TYR A 66 15.72 -11.12 -5.34
CA TYR A 66 15.42 -12.28 -6.20
C TYR A 66 16.22 -12.27 -7.52
N LYS A 67 17.55 -12.06 -7.45
CA LYS A 67 18.41 -11.91 -8.64
C LYS A 67 18.45 -13.15 -9.53
N HIS A 68 18.17 -14.32 -8.97
CA HIS A 68 18.17 -15.60 -9.69
C HIS A 68 16.81 -15.95 -10.30
N GLU A 69 15.80 -15.08 -10.15
CA GLU A 69 14.49 -15.26 -10.75
C GLU A 69 14.31 -14.19 -11.85
N GLU A 70 14.76 -14.52 -13.06
CA GLU A 70 14.81 -13.59 -14.20
C GLU A 70 13.41 -13.16 -14.67
N ASP A 71 12.43 -14.06 -14.57
CA ASP A 71 11.05 -13.80 -14.99
C ASP A 71 10.20 -13.08 -13.92
N MET A 72 10.73 -12.91 -12.70
CA MET A 72 10.00 -12.27 -11.61
C MET A 72 9.89 -10.76 -11.83
N LYS A 73 8.65 -10.28 -12.01
CA LYS A 73 8.36 -8.85 -12.14
C LYS A 73 8.52 -8.13 -10.80
N LYS A 74 9.39 -7.12 -10.77
CA LYS A 74 9.67 -6.30 -9.58
C LYS A 74 10.03 -4.88 -9.97
N GLY A 75 9.73 -3.91 -9.12
CA GLY A 75 10.01 -2.51 -9.41
C GLY A 75 9.03 -1.56 -8.73
N VAL A 76 8.82 -0.41 -9.36
CA VAL A 76 7.88 0.63 -8.91
C VAL A 76 6.44 0.16 -9.14
N ALA A 77 5.63 0.18 -8.09
CA ALA A 77 4.19 -0.09 -8.15
C ALA A 77 3.36 1.19 -8.24
N PHE A 78 3.85 2.28 -7.66
CA PHE A 78 3.25 3.61 -7.79
C PHE A 78 4.36 4.65 -7.87
N PRO A 79 4.40 5.50 -8.93
CA PRO A 79 5.43 6.52 -9.07
C PRO A 79 5.47 7.46 -7.87
N THR A 80 6.66 7.93 -7.53
CA THR A 80 6.86 8.90 -6.46
C THR A 80 6.15 10.20 -6.81
N CYS A 81 5.28 10.66 -5.90
CA CYS A 81 4.50 11.89 -6.00
C CYS A 81 4.77 12.77 -4.78
N LEU A 82 4.89 14.08 -5.01
CA LEU A 82 5.03 15.09 -3.96
C LEU A 82 3.95 16.15 -4.19
N SER A 83 2.83 16.02 -3.49
CA SER A 83 1.68 16.93 -3.63
C SER A 83 1.68 17.98 -2.52
N VAL A 84 1.85 19.24 -2.89
CA VAL A 84 2.14 20.35 -1.96
C VAL A 84 0.88 21.17 -1.64
N ASN A 85 0.69 21.49 -0.35
CA ASN A 85 -0.39 22.33 0.19
C ASN A 85 -1.78 21.86 -0.24
N ASN A 86 -2.50 22.65 -1.04
CA ASN A 86 -3.85 22.36 -1.53
C ASN A 86 -3.88 21.32 -2.66
N CYS A 87 -2.73 20.95 -3.25
CA CYS A 87 -2.67 19.82 -4.17
C CYS A 87 -2.96 18.54 -3.39
N ILE A 88 -4.02 17.81 -3.74
CA ILE A 88 -4.50 16.63 -3.01
C ILE A 88 -3.61 15.42 -3.28
N CYS A 89 -3.35 15.10 -4.54
CA CYS A 89 -2.68 13.85 -4.91
C CYS A 89 -2.03 13.90 -6.31
N HIS A 90 -1.17 12.90 -6.57
CA HIS A 90 -0.63 12.54 -7.88
C HIS A 90 0.27 13.58 -8.58
N PHE A 91 0.70 14.63 -7.90
CA PHE A 91 1.67 15.57 -8.47
C PHE A 91 3.04 14.91 -8.63
N SER A 92 3.39 14.61 -9.88
CA SER A 92 4.62 13.90 -10.26
C SER A 92 5.04 14.36 -11.66
N PRO A 93 5.58 15.58 -11.80
CA PRO A 93 5.72 16.25 -13.10
C PRO A 93 6.59 15.44 -14.07
N ALA A 94 6.24 15.49 -15.37
CA ALA A 94 7.09 14.94 -16.43
C ALA A 94 8.34 15.82 -16.64
N ARG A 95 9.31 15.40 -17.47
CA ARG A 95 10.59 16.12 -17.61
C ARG A 95 10.37 17.54 -18.10
N ASN A 96 9.45 17.72 -19.05
CA ASN A 96 9.15 19.03 -19.66
C ASN A 96 8.00 19.80 -19.01
N ASP A 97 7.37 19.26 -17.96
CA ASP A 97 6.30 19.97 -17.27
C ASP A 97 6.87 20.93 -16.21
N PRO A 98 6.14 21.99 -15.80
CA PRO A 98 6.60 22.92 -14.78
C PRO A 98 6.97 22.20 -13.47
N ASP A 99 8.03 22.68 -12.83
CA ASP A 99 8.49 22.15 -11.55
C ASP A 99 7.98 23.02 -10.39
N TYR A 100 8.03 22.46 -9.19
CA TYR A 100 7.75 23.17 -7.94
C TYR A 100 8.99 23.11 -7.04
N LEU A 101 9.45 24.27 -6.58
CA LEU A 101 10.53 24.36 -5.60
C LEU A 101 9.91 24.50 -4.21
N LEU A 102 10.25 23.58 -3.32
CA LEU A 102 9.72 23.54 -1.94
C LEU A 102 10.05 24.82 -1.19
N LYS A 103 9.12 25.29 -0.36
CA LYS A 103 9.24 26.49 0.46
C LYS A 103 9.12 26.11 1.93
N GLU A 104 9.57 27.02 2.78
CA GLU A 104 9.36 26.92 4.22
C GLU A 104 7.85 26.82 4.52
N ASN A 105 7.47 25.94 5.46
CA ASN A 105 6.10 25.65 5.87
C ASN A 105 5.19 24.99 4.81
N ASP A 106 5.72 24.55 3.68
CA ASP A 106 4.93 23.75 2.74
C ASP A 106 4.51 22.42 3.37
N VAL A 107 3.22 22.09 3.27
CA VAL A 107 2.65 20.79 3.65
C VAL A 107 2.84 19.84 2.46
N VAL A 108 3.78 18.90 2.59
CA VAL A 108 4.18 18.01 1.49
C VAL A 108 3.68 16.61 1.75
N LYS A 109 2.80 16.12 0.87
CA LYS A 109 2.36 14.72 0.83
C LYS A 109 3.27 13.94 -0.10
N ILE A 110 4.01 12.99 0.45
CA ILE A 110 4.90 12.09 -0.30
C ILE A 110 4.16 10.76 -0.46
N ASP A 111 3.90 10.32 -1.69
CA ASP A 111 3.18 9.07 -2.00
C ASP A 111 3.97 8.24 -3.03
N MET A 112 4.16 6.94 -2.75
CA MET A 112 4.96 6.05 -3.61
C MET A 112 4.67 4.57 -3.32
N GLY A 113 5.12 3.67 -4.19
CA GLY A 113 5.04 2.25 -3.94
C GLY A 113 5.97 1.38 -4.78
N ALA A 114 6.26 0.18 -4.29
CA ALA A 114 7.03 -0.85 -4.96
C ALA A 114 6.28 -2.18 -4.95
N HIS A 115 6.67 -3.10 -5.84
CA HIS A 115 6.17 -4.47 -5.81
C HIS A 115 7.28 -5.50 -6.00
N ILE A 116 7.04 -6.69 -5.46
CA ILE A 116 7.81 -7.91 -5.73
C ILE A 116 6.82 -8.95 -6.22
N ASP A 117 7.02 -9.46 -7.43
CA ASP A 117 6.15 -10.46 -8.07
C ASP A 117 4.66 -10.08 -8.09
N GLY A 118 4.39 -8.80 -8.32
CA GLY A 118 3.04 -8.25 -8.30
C GLY A 118 2.44 -8.00 -6.90
N PHE A 119 3.09 -8.38 -5.80
CA PHE A 119 2.64 -8.04 -4.45
C PHE A 119 3.07 -6.62 -4.09
N ILE A 120 2.08 -5.75 -3.91
CA ILE A 120 2.25 -4.30 -3.87
C ILE A 120 2.38 -3.80 -2.43
N ALA A 121 3.36 -2.94 -2.18
CA ALA A 121 3.44 -2.11 -1.00
C ALA A 121 3.46 -0.65 -1.41
N VAL A 122 2.46 0.10 -0.97
CA VAL A 122 2.33 1.56 -1.15
C VAL A 122 2.37 2.25 0.21
N MET A 123 2.81 3.50 0.20
CA MET A 123 2.78 4.35 1.38
C MET A 123 2.65 5.82 1.00
N ALA A 124 2.05 6.58 1.91
CA ALA A 124 2.07 8.02 1.85
C ALA A 124 2.29 8.61 3.24
N HIS A 125 3.02 9.71 3.30
CA HIS A 125 3.35 10.41 4.54
C HIS A 125 3.37 11.91 4.29
N THR A 126 2.82 12.66 5.24
CA THR A 126 2.82 14.12 5.19
C THR A 126 3.86 14.69 6.13
N ILE A 127 4.64 15.63 5.62
CA ILE A 127 5.58 16.44 6.41
C ILE A 127 5.28 17.92 6.20
N VAL A 128 5.82 18.77 7.07
CA VAL A 128 5.86 20.21 6.86
C VAL A 128 7.32 20.64 6.76
N VAL A 129 7.69 21.29 5.65
CA VAL A 129 9.08 21.69 5.40
C VAL A 129 9.54 22.68 6.47
N GLY A 130 10.61 22.33 7.17
CA GLY A 130 11.17 23.15 8.27
C GLY A 130 10.59 22.87 9.66
N ALA A 131 9.55 22.03 9.77
CA ALA A 131 8.96 21.68 11.06
C ALA A 131 9.86 20.76 11.88
N THR A 132 10.12 21.17 13.12
CA THR A 132 10.94 20.44 14.12
C THR A 132 10.33 20.62 15.50
N PRO A 133 10.77 19.86 16.53
CA PRO A 133 10.29 20.07 17.90
C PRO A 133 10.57 21.50 18.42
N GLU A 134 11.65 22.14 17.96
CA GLU A 134 12.03 23.52 18.29
C GLU A 134 11.29 24.56 17.44
N ASN A 135 11.01 24.24 16.17
CA ASN A 135 10.26 25.07 15.23
C ASN A 135 8.97 24.36 14.81
N LYS A 136 7.99 24.33 15.72
CA LYS A 136 6.75 23.57 15.51
C LYS A 136 5.89 24.17 14.40
N CYS A 137 5.31 23.30 13.58
CA CYS A 137 4.19 23.67 12.72
C CYS A 137 2.96 23.99 13.59
N LYS A 138 2.25 25.09 13.27
CA LYS A 138 1.08 25.55 14.02
C LYS A 138 -0.11 25.86 13.11
N GLY A 139 -1.27 26.09 13.74
CA GLY A 139 -2.50 26.49 13.05
C GLY A 139 -3.04 25.44 12.10
N ARG A 140 -3.69 25.86 11.01
CA ARG A 140 -4.42 24.97 10.09
C ARG A 140 -3.57 23.85 9.48
N ALA A 141 -2.30 24.10 9.21
CA ALA A 141 -1.37 23.08 8.73
C ALA A 141 -1.11 22.00 9.79
N ALA A 142 -0.95 22.37 11.06
CA ALA A 142 -0.83 21.41 12.15
C ALA A 142 -2.13 20.65 12.39
N ASP A 143 -3.27 21.34 12.35
CA ASP A 143 -4.59 20.75 12.54
C ASP A 143 -4.83 19.59 11.55
N VAL A 144 -4.59 19.82 10.25
CA VAL A 144 -4.87 18.82 9.23
C VAL A 144 -3.92 17.64 9.27
N VAL A 145 -2.65 17.88 9.61
CA VAL A 145 -1.65 16.80 9.73
C VAL A 145 -1.99 15.91 10.94
N LEU A 146 -2.29 16.49 12.10
CA LEU A 146 -2.69 15.74 13.28
C LEU A 146 -4.03 15.02 13.07
N ALA A 147 -5.00 15.66 12.43
CA ALA A 147 -6.27 15.04 12.06
C ALA A 147 -6.05 13.80 11.18
N ALA A 148 -5.26 13.93 10.11
CA ALA A 148 -5.00 12.83 9.18
C ALA A 148 -4.22 11.70 9.85
N TYR A 149 -3.25 12.04 10.70
CA TYR A 149 -2.50 11.06 11.47
C TYR A 149 -3.40 10.27 12.41
N HIS A 150 -4.15 10.94 13.30
CA HIS A 150 -5.02 10.26 14.26
C HIS A 150 -6.14 9.47 13.56
N ALA A 151 -6.71 10.01 12.49
CA ALA A 151 -7.73 9.30 11.69
C ALA A 151 -7.14 8.02 11.07
N SER A 152 -5.92 8.08 10.54
CA SER A 152 -5.23 6.88 10.02
C SER A 152 -4.93 5.85 11.12
N GLN A 153 -4.58 6.30 12.33
CA GLN A 153 -4.34 5.43 13.48
C GLN A 153 -5.62 4.73 13.97
N ALA A 154 -6.77 5.42 13.92
CA ALA A 154 -8.07 4.81 14.19
C ALA A 154 -8.46 3.82 13.09
N ALA A 155 -8.27 4.18 11.82
CA ALA A 155 -8.53 3.31 10.67
C ALA A 155 -7.74 1.99 10.77
N LEU A 156 -6.44 2.04 11.10
CA LEU A 156 -5.62 0.84 11.31
C LEU A 156 -6.19 -0.10 12.38
N ARG A 157 -6.78 0.45 13.47
CA ARG A 157 -7.32 -0.36 14.58
C ARG A 157 -8.68 -0.99 14.25
N LEU A 158 -9.40 -0.41 13.30
CA LEU A 158 -10.67 -0.92 12.79
C LEU A 158 -10.49 -1.90 11.63
N LEU A 159 -9.32 -1.92 10.98
CA LEU A 159 -9.01 -2.82 9.88
C LEU A 159 -8.70 -4.23 10.41
N LYS A 160 -9.75 -4.94 10.83
CA LYS A 160 -9.69 -6.32 11.36
C LYS A 160 -10.84 -7.16 10.85
N ASP A 161 -10.61 -8.46 10.82
CA ASP A 161 -11.59 -9.50 10.43
C ASP A 161 -12.99 -9.25 11.05
N GLY A 162 -14.01 -9.27 10.21
CA GLY A 162 -15.42 -9.04 10.58
C GLY A 162 -15.81 -7.57 10.82
N THR A 163 -14.91 -6.60 10.64
CA THR A 163 -15.28 -5.17 10.69
C THR A 163 -15.75 -4.70 9.32
N GLY A 164 -16.88 -4.01 9.28
CA GLY A 164 -17.41 -3.42 8.05
C GLY A 164 -16.63 -2.18 7.60
N ASN A 165 -16.50 -1.97 6.29
CA ASN A 165 -15.77 -0.84 5.71
C ASN A 165 -16.27 0.54 6.21
N TYR A 166 -17.59 0.73 6.37
CA TYR A 166 -18.15 1.99 6.86
C TYR A 166 -17.78 2.34 8.31
N ALA A 167 -17.38 1.37 9.14
CA ALA A 167 -16.88 1.69 10.48
C ALA A 167 -15.60 2.54 10.40
N VAL A 168 -14.75 2.27 9.41
CA VAL A 168 -13.54 3.07 9.13
C VAL A 168 -13.93 4.45 8.60
N THR A 169 -14.85 4.51 7.64
CA THR A 169 -15.36 5.77 7.08
C THR A 169 -15.88 6.71 8.18
N ASP A 170 -16.72 6.20 9.06
CA ASP A 170 -17.35 6.99 10.12
C ASP A 170 -16.32 7.46 11.17
N ALA A 171 -15.35 6.60 11.53
CA ALA A 171 -14.27 6.97 12.46
C ALA A 171 -13.36 8.08 11.92
N VAL A 172 -12.97 7.98 10.63
CA VAL A 172 -12.18 9.02 9.96
C VAL A 172 -12.93 10.35 9.94
N GLN A 173 -14.24 10.33 9.64
CA GLN A 173 -15.08 11.53 9.63
C GLN A 173 -15.19 12.19 11.02
N LYS A 174 -15.40 11.39 12.08
CA LYS A 174 -15.47 11.89 13.47
C LYS A 174 -14.18 12.61 13.85
N ILE A 175 -13.03 11.95 13.67
CA ILE A 175 -11.72 12.52 14.03
C ILE A 175 -11.41 13.77 13.21
N ALA A 176 -11.66 13.76 11.90
CA ALA A 176 -11.46 14.95 11.06
C ALA A 176 -12.22 16.18 11.59
N SER A 177 -13.47 15.96 12.02
CA SER A 177 -14.36 17.02 12.47
C SER A 177 -13.90 17.68 13.79
N ASP A 178 -13.24 16.91 14.67
CA ASP A 178 -12.68 17.43 15.93
C ASP A 178 -11.59 18.49 15.68
N PHE A 179 -10.86 18.38 14.56
CA PHE A 179 -9.84 19.33 14.11
C PHE A 179 -10.35 20.39 13.11
N LYS A 180 -11.68 20.52 13.00
CA LYS A 180 -12.34 21.41 12.02
C LYS A 180 -11.88 21.14 10.58
N CYS A 181 -11.63 19.87 10.27
CA CYS A 181 -11.20 19.40 8.96
C CYS A 181 -12.24 18.44 8.36
N LYS A 182 -12.10 18.12 7.08
CA LYS A 182 -12.98 17.18 6.36
C LYS A 182 -12.16 16.17 5.55
N PRO A 183 -12.51 14.88 5.55
CA PRO A 183 -11.91 13.93 4.62
C PRO A 183 -12.25 14.31 3.18
N ILE A 184 -11.34 14.01 2.24
CA ILE A 184 -11.60 14.23 0.81
C ILE A 184 -12.73 13.28 0.35
N GLU A 185 -13.74 13.86 -0.29
CA GLU A 185 -14.93 13.16 -0.79
C GLU A 185 -14.57 12.11 -1.85
N GLY A 186 -15.11 10.91 -1.68
CA GLY A 186 -15.06 9.85 -2.68
C GLY A 186 -13.71 9.14 -2.83
N MET A 187 -12.69 9.50 -2.06
CA MET A 187 -11.39 8.81 -2.11
C MET A 187 -11.49 7.39 -1.56
N LEU A 188 -10.80 6.45 -2.22
CA LEU A 188 -10.88 5.02 -1.93
C LEU A 188 -9.57 4.48 -1.36
N SER A 189 -9.67 3.73 -0.26
CA SER A 189 -8.65 2.74 0.12
C SER A 189 -8.99 1.42 -0.55
N HIS A 190 -8.02 0.79 -1.22
CA HIS A 190 -8.26 -0.42 -2.00
C HIS A 190 -7.72 -1.68 -1.33
N GLN A 191 -8.43 -2.79 -1.50
CA GLN A 191 -7.85 -4.11 -1.35
C GLN A 191 -6.73 -4.29 -2.39
N LEU A 192 -5.62 -4.89 -1.98
CA LEU A 192 -4.49 -5.23 -2.85
C LEU A 192 -4.49 -6.73 -3.11
N LYS A 193 -4.28 -7.10 -4.37
CA LYS A 193 -4.06 -8.50 -4.80
C LYS A 193 -2.79 -8.57 -5.64
N GLN A 194 -2.34 -9.78 -5.98
CA GLN A 194 -1.20 -9.94 -6.88
C GLN A 194 -1.49 -9.27 -8.23
N PHE A 195 -0.64 -8.33 -8.64
CA PHE A 195 -0.77 -7.51 -9.85
C PHE A 195 -2.02 -6.61 -9.94
N LYS A 196 -2.78 -6.42 -8.84
CA LYS A 196 -3.97 -5.56 -8.79
C LYS A 196 -3.89 -4.60 -7.61
N ILE A 197 -3.67 -3.31 -7.92
CA ILE A 197 -3.58 -2.21 -6.93
C ILE A 197 -4.96 -1.70 -6.47
N ASP A 198 -6.00 -2.00 -7.23
CA ASP A 198 -7.37 -1.53 -7.11
C ASP A 198 -8.34 -2.72 -7.04
N GLY A 199 -8.21 -3.52 -5.98
CA GLY A 199 -9.17 -4.57 -5.67
C GLY A 199 -10.59 -4.03 -5.46
N GLU A 200 -11.55 -4.93 -5.57
CA GLU A 200 -12.98 -4.60 -5.55
C GLU A 200 -13.45 -4.13 -4.17
N LYS A 201 -12.99 -4.76 -3.09
CA LYS A 201 -13.29 -4.31 -1.73
C LYS A 201 -12.57 -2.99 -1.45
N THR A 202 -13.35 -1.98 -1.07
CA THR A 202 -12.84 -0.64 -0.84
C THR A 202 -13.44 0.01 0.41
N ILE A 203 -12.71 0.97 0.96
CA ILE A 203 -13.18 1.89 2.01
C ILE A 203 -13.30 3.26 1.36
N ILE A 204 -14.49 3.85 1.39
CA ILE A 204 -14.74 5.19 0.84
C ILE A 204 -14.67 6.25 1.93
N GLN A 205 -14.03 7.38 1.67
CA GLN A 205 -14.01 8.53 2.58
C GLN A 205 -15.06 9.56 2.18
N ASN A 206 -15.76 10.12 3.18
CA ASN A 206 -16.73 11.20 3.02
C ASN A 206 -17.64 11.03 1.77
N PRO A 207 -18.35 9.90 1.60
CA PRO A 207 -19.14 9.66 0.40
C PRO A 207 -20.36 10.57 0.34
N THR A 208 -20.70 11.04 -0.86
CA THR A 208 -22.02 11.65 -1.14
C THR A 208 -23.15 10.64 -0.90
N ILE A 209 -24.38 11.11 -0.80
CA ILE A 209 -25.57 10.25 -0.68
C ILE A 209 -25.67 9.26 -1.85
N ALA A 210 -25.29 9.69 -3.06
CA ALA A 210 -25.29 8.82 -4.25
C ALA A 210 -24.20 7.75 -4.14
N GLN A 211 -22.96 8.16 -3.87
CA GLN A 211 -21.84 7.23 -3.70
C GLN A 211 -22.11 6.23 -2.57
N LYS A 212 -22.70 6.65 -1.45
CA LYS A 212 -23.04 5.75 -0.34
C LYS A 212 -24.07 4.69 -0.70
N LYS A 213 -24.92 4.93 -1.70
CA LYS A 213 -25.90 3.95 -2.21
C LYS A 213 -25.27 2.96 -3.19
N GLU A 214 -24.32 3.43 -4.00
CA GLU A 214 -23.64 2.64 -5.04
C GLU A 214 -22.44 1.86 -4.50
N HIS A 215 -21.78 2.38 -3.46
CA HIS A 215 -20.60 1.78 -2.86
C HIS A 215 -20.98 0.53 -2.05
N GLU A 216 -20.37 -0.59 -2.42
CA GLU A 216 -20.64 -1.89 -1.83
C GLU A 216 -20.17 -1.94 -0.37
N LYS A 217 -21.05 -2.39 0.51
CA LYS A 217 -20.70 -2.70 1.89
C LYS A 217 -19.98 -4.05 1.92
N CYS A 218 -18.78 -4.07 2.49
CA CYS A 218 -18.04 -5.29 2.68
C CYS A 218 -17.51 -5.39 4.12
N GLU A 219 -17.26 -6.62 4.54
CA GLU A 219 -16.51 -6.93 5.74
C GLU A 219 -15.08 -7.31 5.37
N PHE A 220 -14.13 -6.88 6.20
CA PHE A 220 -12.75 -7.29 6.07
C PHE A 220 -12.60 -8.75 6.50
N GLU A 221 -11.78 -9.50 5.78
CA GLU A 221 -11.58 -10.93 6.04
C GLU A 221 -10.11 -11.25 6.33
N LYS A 222 -9.88 -12.36 7.03
CA LYS A 222 -8.53 -12.92 7.17
C LYS A 222 -7.89 -13.13 5.79
N TYR A 223 -6.60 -12.86 5.74
CA TYR A 223 -5.73 -13.01 4.59
C TYR A 223 -5.96 -12.01 3.46
N GLU A 224 -6.67 -10.92 3.73
CA GLU A 224 -6.75 -9.77 2.83
C GLU A 224 -5.62 -8.77 3.09
N VAL A 225 -5.29 -8.00 2.06
CA VAL A 225 -4.32 -6.91 2.11
C VAL A 225 -4.99 -5.63 1.66
N TYR A 226 -4.73 -4.51 2.33
CA TYR A 226 -5.30 -3.20 1.98
C TYR A 226 -4.23 -2.12 1.93
N ALA A 227 -4.35 -1.23 0.94
CA ALA A 227 -3.76 0.11 0.98
C ALA A 227 -4.75 1.05 1.66
N MET A 228 -4.61 1.20 2.98
CA MET A 228 -5.43 2.14 3.76
C MET A 228 -4.88 3.55 3.56
N ASP A 229 -5.68 4.42 2.96
CA ASP A 229 -5.29 5.77 2.54
C ASP A 229 -6.26 6.80 3.13
N VAL A 230 -5.76 7.68 4.00
CA VAL A 230 -6.53 8.75 4.63
C VAL A 230 -6.06 10.09 4.11
N LEU A 231 -6.97 10.85 3.49
CA LEU A 231 -6.72 12.21 3.00
C LEU A 231 -7.69 13.17 3.67
N ILE A 232 -7.16 14.17 4.36
CA ILE A 232 -7.95 15.17 5.09
C ILE A 232 -7.57 16.56 4.61
N SER A 233 -8.60 17.40 4.42
CA SER A 233 -8.52 18.80 4.01
C SER A 233 -8.90 19.73 5.14
N THR A 234 -8.27 20.90 5.20
CA THR A 234 -8.72 22.02 6.03
C THR A 234 -9.99 22.69 5.50
N GLY A 235 -10.33 22.46 4.24
CA GLY A 235 -11.43 23.07 3.50
C GLY A 235 -12.69 22.21 3.42
N GLU A 236 -13.30 22.13 2.24
CA GLU A 236 -14.60 21.47 2.04
C GLU A 236 -14.52 19.96 1.80
N GLY A 237 -13.32 19.44 1.49
CA GLY A 237 -13.09 18.05 1.10
C GLY A 237 -13.41 17.78 -0.37
N LEU A 238 -13.50 18.81 -1.22
CA LEU A 238 -13.99 18.70 -2.60
C LEU A 238 -12.84 18.87 -3.60
N GLY A 239 -12.31 17.74 -4.09
CA GLY A 239 -11.23 17.75 -5.08
C GLY A 239 -11.70 18.20 -6.47
N LYS A 240 -10.89 19.06 -7.10
CA LYS A 240 -11.13 19.55 -8.47
C LYS A 240 -9.88 19.41 -9.32
N GLU A 241 -10.07 19.09 -10.59
CA GLU A 241 -9.02 19.19 -11.60
C GLU A 241 -8.74 20.67 -11.92
N LEU A 242 -7.46 20.98 -12.19
CA LEU A 242 -7.00 22.27 -12.69
C LEU A 242 -6.17 22.03 -13.98
N ASP A 243 -5.47 23.05 -14.47
CA ASP A 243 -4.65 22.97 -15.70
C ASP A 243 -3.34 22.14 -15.54
N THR A 244 -3.18 21.42 -14.42
CA THR A 244 -2.01 20.58 -14.21
C THR A 244 -2.07 19.34 -15.09
N ARG A 245 -0.99 19.10 -15.84
CA ARG A 245 -0.92 17.95 -16.73
C ARG A 245 -0.83 16.64 -15.95
N VAL A 246 -1.62 15.67 -16.39
CA VAL A 246 -1.51 14.28 -15.94
C VAL A 246 -0.18 13.69 -16.44
N ALA A 247 0.56 13.09 -15.52
CA ALA A 247 1.79 12.37 -15.84
C ALA A 247 1.73 10.89 -15.47
N ILE A 248 0.77 10.50 -14.61
CA ILE A 248 0.64 9.12 -14.11
C ILE A 248 -0.55 8.44 -14.77
N TYR A 249 -0.31 7.20 -15.19
CA TYR A 249 -1.26 6.40 -15.93
C TYR A 249 -1.16 4.94 -15.51
N LYS A 250 -2.21 4.15 -15.76
CA LYS A 250 -2.22 2.71 -15.52
C LYS A 250 -2.92 1.98 -16.66
N LYS A 251 -2.40 0.81 -17.04
CA LYS A 251 -3.06 -0.07 -18.01
C LYS A 251 -4.37 -0.63 -17.43
N THR A 252 -5.44 -0.60 -18.20
CA THR A 252 -6.70 -1.30 -17.88
C THR A 252 -6.78 -2.61 -18.64
N ASP A 253 -7.81 -3.42 -18.40
CA ASP A 253 -8.03 -4.68 -19.14
C ASP A 253 -8.85 -4.51 -20.42
N GLU A 254 -9.18 -3.26 -20.77
CA GLU A 254 -9.86 -2.93 -22.03
C GLU A 254 -8.99 -3.26 -23.24
N ASN A 255 -9.61 -3.84 -24.26
CA ASN A 255 -8.95 -4.22 -25.49
C ASN A 255 -9.51 -3.42 -26.67
N TYR A 256 -8.63 -2.67 -27.33
CA TYR A 256 -8.97 -1.86 -28.49
C TYR A 256 -7.84 -1.92 -29.53
N GLN A 257 -8.21 -1.91 -30.81
CA GLN A 257 -7.25 -1.91 -31.91
C GLN A 257 -6.80 -0.47 -32.22
N LEU A 258 -5.71 -0.05 -31.58
CA LEU A 258 -5.11 1.28 -31.75
C LEU A 258 -4.74 1.56 -33.22
N LYS A 259 -5.19 2.71 -33.72
CA LYS A 259 -5.04 3.16 -35.11
C LYS A 259 -3.70 3.85 -35.34
N LEU A 260 -3.20 4.64 -34.38
CA LEU A 260 -1.93 5.35 -34.55
C LEU A 260 -0.73 4.44 -34.26
N LYS A 261 0.32 4.57 -35.09
CA LYS A 261 1.60 3.85 -34.88
C LYS A 261 2.24 4.22 -33.54
N ALA A 262 2.16 5.50 -33.15
CA ALA A 262 2.67 5.99 -31.88
C ALA A 262 1.97 5.33 -30.69
N SER A 263 0.64 5.23 -30.71
CA SER A 263 -0.13 4.59 -29.64
C SER A 263 0.16 3.10 -29.51
N ARG A 264 0.29 2.37 -30.63
CA ARG A 264 0.70 0.95 -30.61
C ARG A 264 2.08 0.76 -29.97
N ALA A 265 3.05 1.60 -30.34
CA ALA A 265 4.40 1.55 -29.76
C ALA A 265 4.37 1.86 -28.25
N PHE A 266 3.68 2.94 -27.86
CA PHE A 266 3.50 3.33 -26.46
C PHE A 266 2.86 2.20 -25.63
N PHE A 267 1.72 1.66 -26.07
CA PHE A 267 1.01 0.62 -25.34
C PHE A 267 1.79 -0.70 -25.27
N GLY A 268 2.55 -1.04 -26.32
CA GLY A 268 3.47 -2.17 -26.32
C GLY A 268 4.57 -2.03 -25.27
N GLU A 269 5.15 -0.83 -25.14
CA GLU A 269 6.12 -0.52 -24.09
C GLU A 269 5.49 -0.58 -22.69
N VAL A 270 4.27 -0.06 -22.51
CA VAL A 270 3.52 -0.13 -21.24
C VAL A 270 3.35 -1.57 -20.78
N LYS A 271 2.84 -2.44 -21.67
CA LYS A 271 2.64 -3.87 -21.37
C LYS A 271 3.92 -4.57 -20.94
N ARG A 272 5.03 -4.26 -21.62
CA ARG A 272 6.33 -4.91 -21.39
C ARG A 272 7.01 -4.40 -20.11
N LYS A 273 7.03 -3.07 -19.88
CA LYS A 273 7.77 -2.46 -18.77
C LYS A 273 6.98 -2.41 -17.47
N TYR A 274 5.70 -2.05 -17.52
CA TYR A 274 4.90 -1.73 -16.33
C TYR A 274 3.79 -2.75 -16.05
N GLY A 275 3.32 -3.46 -17.08
CA GLY A 275 2.23 -4.43 -16.93
C GLY A 275 0.94 -3.75 -16.48
N SER A 276 0.47 -4.09 -15.27
CA SER A 276 -0.72 -3.49 -14.63
C SER A 276 -0.39 -2.39 -13.62
N MET A 277 0.90 -2.12 -13.37
CA MET A 277 1.31 -1.12 -12.39
C MET A 277 1.15 0.30 -12.97
N PRO A 278 0.69 1.27 -12.16
CA PRO A 278 0.82 2.68 -12.47
C PRO A 278 2.24 3.09 -12.85
N PHE A 279 2.36 3.99 -13.83
CA PHE A 279 3.62 4.44 -14.39
C PHE A 279 3.58 5.94 -14.73
N ASN A 280 4.75 6.56 -14.84
CA ASN A 280 4.89 7.99 -15.17
C ASN A 280 5.42 8.18 -16.59
N LEU A 281 4.89 9.15 -17.35
CA LEU A 281 5.36 9.50 -18.69
C LEU A 281 6.84 9.91 -18.75
N ARG A 282 7.42 10.42 -17.66
CA ARG A 282 8.85 10.77 -17.59
C ARG A 282 9.79 9.57 -17.81
N ASN A 283 9.30 8.35 -17.58
CA ASN A 283 10.09 7.13 -17.68
C ASN A 283 10.20 6.58 -19.12
N PHE A 284 9.52 7.21 -20.09
CA PHE A 284 9.68 6.90 -21.51
C PHE A 284 10.84 7.70 -22.08
N GLU A 285 11.72 7.07 -22.86
CA GLU A 285 12.88 7.72 -23.47
C GLU A 285 12.47 8.94 -24.31
N GLU A 286 11.44 8.78 -25.14
CA GLU A 286 10.88 9.83 -25.99
C GLU A 286 9.53 10.35 -25.44
N GLU A 287 9.59 11.27 -24.46
CA GLU A 287 8.40 11.81 -23.77
C GLU A 287 7.37 12.42 -24.74
N ALA A 288 7.81 13.12 -25.78
CA ALA A 288 6.90 13.71 -26.78
C ALA A 288 6.10 12.64 -27.55
N LYS A 289 6.72 11.51 -27.90
CA LYS A 289 6.02 10.39 -28.55
C LYS A 289 5.07 9.70 -27.58
N ALA A 290 5.47 9.54 -26.31
CA ALA A 290 4.60 8.99 -25.26
C ALA A 290 3.35 9.85 -25.05
N LYS A 291 3.50 11.18 -24.99
CA LYS A 291 2.40 12.16 -24.89
C LYS A 291 1.43 12.08 -26.08
N LEU A 292 1.93 11.82 -27.30
CA LEU A 292 1.06 11.59 -28.46
C LEU A 292 0.31 10.25 -28.39
N GLY A 293 1.00 9.18 -27.98
CA GLY A 293 0.42 7.83 -27.92
C GLY A 293 -0.60 7.62 -26.79
N VAL A 294 -0.41 8.30 -25.65
CA VAL A 294 -1.29 8.12 -24.48
C VAL A 294 -2.71 8.63 -24.73
N ASN A 295 -2.89 9.69 -25.53
CA ASN A 295 -4.19 10.30 -25.79
C ASN A 295 -5.21 9.33 -26.39
N GLU A 296 -4.80 8.55 -27.41
CA GLU A 296 -5.68 7.53 -28.00
C GLU A 296 -5.96 6.39 -27.00
N CYS A 297 -4.97 5.99 -26.21
CA CYS A 297 -5.12 4.93 -25.22
C CYS A 297 -6.12 5.32 -24.12
N VAL A 298 -6.10 6.58 -23.67
CA VAL A 298 -7.06 7.13 -22.71
C VAL A 298 -8.45 7.26 -23.33
N ALA A 299 -8.56 7.79 -24.55
CA ALA A 299 -9.84 7.94 -25.24
C ALA A 299 -10.59 6.60 -25.43
N HIS A 300 -9.84 5.51 -25.58
CA HIS A 300 -10.37 4.15 -25.69
C HIS A 300 -10.26 3.34 -24.39
N LYS A 301 -10.05 4.01 -23.25
CA LYS A 301 -10.00 3.41 -21.90
C LYS A 301 -8.98 2.29 -21.72
N MET A 302 -8.02 2.12 -22.63
CA MET A 302 -6.94 1.12 -22.51
C MET A 302 -5.93 1.48 -21.41
N VAL A 303 -5.86 2.77 -21.10
CA VAL A 303 -5.02 3.36 -20.07
C VAL A 303 -5.85 4.39 -19.32
N GLU A 304 -5.80 4.35 -18.00
CA GLU A 304 -6.52 5.25 -17.11
C GLU A 304 -5.57 6.32 -16.54
N PRO A 305 -5.96 7.61 -16.58
CA PRO A 305 -5.19 8.70 -15.99
C PRO A 305 -5.39 8.78 -14.46
N PHE A 306 -4.29 9.04 -13.74
CA PHE A 306 -4.35 9.43 -12.32
C PHE A 306 -4.33 10.96 -12.25
N GLN A 307 -5.52 11.54 -12.16
CA GLN A 307 -5.71 12.99 -12.17
C GLN A 307 -5.03 13.67 -10.98
N VAL A 308 -4.50 14.88 -11.21
CA VAL A 308 -4.00 15.75 -10.14
C VAL A 308 -5.15 16.60 -9.63
N LEU A 309 -5.60 16.31 -8.42
CA LEU A 309 -6.72 17.01 -7.81
C LEU A 309 -6.23 18.11 -6.87
N TYR A 310 -7.02 19.17 -6.72
CA TYR A 310 -6.74 20.30 -5.87
C TYR A 310 -7.94 20.66 -5.01
N GLU A 311 -7.66 21.08 -3.79
CA GLU A 311 -8.55 21.87 -2.94
C GLU A 311 -8.51 23.36 -3.33
N LYS A 312 -9.40 24.15 -2.70
CA LYS A 312 -9.39 25.61 -2.84
C LYS A 312 -8.01 26.17 -2.46
N HIS A 313 -7.67 27.31 -3.08
CA HIS A 313 -6.43 28.01 -2.77
C HIS A 313 -6.38 28.39 -1.28
N ASN A 314 -5.19 28.36 -0.68
CA ASN A 314 -4.91 28.57 0.75
C ASN A 314 -5.41 27.47 1.72
N GLU A 315 -6.02 26.39 1.22
CA GLU A 315 -6.28 25.20 2.04
C GLU A 315 -5.07 24.27 2.06
N TYR A 316 -5.03 23.38 3.05
CA TYR A 316 -4.01 22.35 3.19
C TYR A 316 -4.66 20.97 3.17
N VAL A 317 -3.94 20.01 2.59
CA VAL A 317 -4.33 18.61 2.57
C VAL A 317 -3.19 17.78 3.14
N ALA A 318 -3.50 16.90 4.08
CA ALA A 318 -2.60 15.90 4.63
C ALA A 318 -3.07 14.50 4.26
N GLN A 319 -2.11 13.61 4.03
CA GLN A 319 -2.29 12.22 3.64
C GLN A 319 -1.40 11.29 4.47
N PHE A 320 -1.99 10.19 4.94
CA PHE A 320 -1.25 9.05 5.48
C PHE A 320 -1.79 7.76 4.86
N LYS A 321 -0.91 6.98 4.24
CA LYS A 321 -1.26 5.71 3.59
C LYS A 321 -0.33 4.59 4.04
N TYR A 322 -0.92 3.43 4.32
CA TYR A 322 -0.23 2.26 4.82
C TYR A 322 -0.69 1.02 4.06
N THR A 323 0.24 0.11 3.78
CA THR A 323 -0.08 -1.23 3.32
C THR A 323 -0.17 -2.17 4.52
N VAL A 324 -1.29 -2.87 4.61
CA VAL A 324 -1.72 -3.58 5.82
C VAL A 324 -2.18 -4.98 5.46
N LEU A 325 -1.62 -5.99 6.13
CA LEU A 325 -1.97 -7.40 5.97
C LEU A 325 -2.83 -7.86 7.15
N ILE A 326 -4.02 -8.40 6.87
CA ILE A 326 -4.90 -8.99 7.88
C ILE A 326 -4.52 -10.45 8.06
N LEU A 327 -3.70 -10.77 9.05
CA LEU A 327 -3.30 -12.15 9.34
C LEU A 327 -4.29 -12.82 10.29
N SER A 328 -4.24 -14.14 10.38
CA SER A 328 -5.06 -14.93 11.30
C SER A 328 -4.93 -14.53 12.77
N ASN A 329 -3.79 -13.94 13.16
CA ASN A 329 -3.43 -13.59 14.52
C ASN A 329 -3.28 -12.08 14.77
N GLY A 330 -3.76 -11.25 13.85
CA GLY A 330 -3.73 -9.80 13.97
C GLY A 330 -3.27 -9.11 12.70
N LEU A 331 -2.97 -7.82 12.83
CA LEU A 331 -2.63 -6.94 11.75
C LEU A 331 -1.12 -6.85 11.57
N LYS A 332 -0.64 -6.86 10.33
CA LYS A 332 0.77 -6.53 10.03
C LYS A 332 0.82 -5.35 9.08
N VAL A 333 1.22 -4.20 9.60
CA VAL A 333 1.57 -3.03 8.81
C VAL A 333 2.96 -3.25 8.22
N VAL A 334 3.10 -3.21 6.89
CA VAL A 334 4.39 -3.44 6.19
C VAL A 334 5.04 -2.14 5.70
N THR A 335 4.26 -1.09 5.49
CA THR A 335 4.79 0.26 5.20
C THR A 335 4.45 1.24 6.32
N GLY A 336 5.38 2.12 6.66
CA GLY A 336 5.18 3.15 7.66
C GLY A 336 6.47 3.89 8.00
N HIS A 337 6.32 5.12 8.46
CA HIS A 337 7.40 5.92 9.03
C HIS A 337 6.95 6.44 10.39
N PRO A 338 7.82 6.45 11.42
CA PRO A 338 7.51 7.10 12.68
C PRO A 338 7.06 8.54 12.44
N PHE A 339 5.96 8.93 13.05
CA PHE A 339 5.46 10.30 13.01
C PHE A 339 5.81 10.96 14.33
N ASP A 340 6.51 12.10 14.27
CA ASP A 340 6.88 12.87 15.44
C ASP A 340 5.82 13.95 15.70
N GLU A 341 4.85 13.63 16.55
CA GLU A 341 3.78 14.55 16.96
C GLU A 341 4.34 15.82 17.62
N SER A 342 5.55 15.79 18.19
CA SER A 342 6.11 16.95 18.91
C SER A 342 6.47 18.12 17.99
N CYS A 343 6.59 17.87 16.68
CA CYS A 343 6.78 18.89 15.64
C CYS A 343 5.51 19.70 15.35
N TYR A 344 4.36 19.35 15.94
CA TYR A 344 3.06 19.93 15.61
C TYR A 344 2.35 20.45 16.86
N GLU A 345 1.71 21.61 16.74
CA GLU A 345 0.92 22.23 17.80
C GLU A 345 -0.43 22.68 17.24
N SER A 346 -1.50 22.06 17.75
CA SER A 346 -2.89 22.40 17.41
C SER A 346 -3.66 22.75 18.67
N GLU A 347 -4.61 23.67 18.54
CA GLU A 347 -5.60 23.98 19.59
C GLU A 347 -6.71 22.92 19.64
N HIS A 348 -6.71 21.98 18.69
CA HIS A 348 -7.67 20.89 18.59
C HIS A 348 -7.04 19.56 19.00
N SER A 349 -7.90 18.66 19.46
CA SER A 349 -7.55 17.28 19.80
C SER A 349 -8.77 16.40 19.60
N VAL A 350 -8.58 15.09 19.51
CA VAL A 350 -9.69 14.12 19.42
C VAL A 350 -10.59 14.26 20.66
N GLN A 351 -11.88 14.55 20.46
CA GLN A 351 -12.86 14.76 21.52
C GLN A 351 -13.78 13.57 21.73
N ASP A 352 -14.14 12.84 20.66
CA ASP A 352 -15.03 11.68 20.75
C ASP A 352 -14.44 10.59 21.66
N GLU A 353 -15.19 10.22 22.71
CA GLU A 353 -14.73 9.29 23.75
C GLU A 353 -14.52 7.86 23.24
N GLU A 354 -15.26 7.44 22.21
CA GLU A 354 -15.06 6.15 21.55
C GLU A 354 -13.74 6.16 20.77
N MET A 355 -13.46 7.25 20.05
CA MET A 355 -12.21 7.42 19.30
C MET A 355 -10.99 7.54 20.22
N LYS A 356 -11.09 8.26 21.35
CA LYS A 356 -10.01 8.29 22.36
C LYS A 356 -9.71 6.89 22.89
N LYS A 357 -10.73 6.12 23.26
CA LYS A 357 -10.57 4.73 23.73
C LYS A 357 -9.96 3.86 22.65
N LEU A 358 -10.40 3.98 21.40
CA LEU A 358 -9.85 3.25 20.27
C LEU A 358 -8.36 3.57 20.11
N LEU A 359 -7.98 4.85 20.04
CA LEU A 359 -6.59 5.28 19.86
C LEU A 359 -5.67 4.84 21.01
N ALA A 360 -6.19 4.77 22.24
CA ALA A 360 -5.46 4.26 23.40
C ALA A 360 -5.19 2.74 23.35
N THR A 361 -5.88 1.99 22.49
CA THR A 361 -5.57 0.57 22.30
C THR A 361 -4.27 0.37 21.52
N ASN A 362 -3.56 -0.70 21.83
CA ASN A 362 -2.40 -1.12 21.04
C ASN A 362 -2.86 -1.67 19.69
N LEU A 363 -2.10 -1.39 18.63
CA LEU A 363 -2.26 -2.11 17.37
C LEU A 363 -1.99 -3.60 17.62
N LEU A 364 -2.94 -4.47 17.28
CA LEU A 364 -2.76 -5.93 17.38
C LEU A 364 -1.74 -6.39 16.35
N GLN A 365 -0.45 -6.41 16.68
CA GLN A 365 0.60 -6.83 15.76
C GLN A 365 0.59 -8.35 15.57
N GLY A 366 0.17 -8.81 14.39
CA GLY A 366 0.25 -10.20 13.96
C GLY A 366 1.70 -10.64 13.72
N SER A 367 2.03 -11.87 14.13
CA SER A 367 3.37 -12.48 13.96
C SER A 367 3.34 -13.66 12.98
N ILE A 368 4.31 -13.78 12.09
CA ILE A 368 4.38 -14.92 11.17
C ILE A 368 4.70 -16.20 11.96
N GLY A 369 3.88 -17.25 11.81
CA GLY A 369 4.28 -18.63 12.15
C GLY A 369 3.82 -19.24 13.48
N LYS A 370 3.02 -18.57 14.31
CA LYS A 370 2.49 -19.21 15.54
C LYS A 370 1.44 -20.30 15.26
N ASP A 371 0.68 -20.20 14.17
CA ASP A 371 -0.36 -21.18 13.84
C ASP A 371 0.18 -22.52 13.33
N LYS A 372 1.30 -22.54 12.58
CA LYS A 372 1.98 -23.81 12.24
C LYS A 372 2.59 -24.49 13.48
N LYS A 373 3.05 -23.73 14.49
CA LYS A 373 3.56 -24.29 15.76
C LYS A 373 2.44 -24.85 16.63
N LYS A 374 1.26 -24.21 16.66
CA LYS A 374 0.03 -24.74 17.30
C LYS A 374 -0.53 -25.95 16.56
N ARG A 375 -0.61 -25.93 15.21
CA ARG A 375 -1.02 -27.10 14.39
C ARG A 375 -0.06 -28.29 14.51
N ARG A 376 1.27 -28.07 14.49
CA ARG A 376 2.27 -29.14 14.74
C ARG A 376 2.18 -29.70 16.16
N ARG A 377 1.93 -28.87 17.18
CA ARG A 377 1.68 -29.35 18.57
C ARG A 377 0.36 -30.10 18.70
N LYS A 378 -0.71 -29.67 18.03
CA LYS A 378 -2.02 -30.35 18.05
C LYS A 378 -1.99 -31.69 17.31
N ASN A 379 -1.23 -31.81 16.21
CA ASN A 379 -1.01 -33.07 15.52
C ASN A 379 -0.05 -34.02 16.28
N LYS A 380 0.97 -33.50 16.99
CA LYS A 380 1.80 -34.34 17.89
C LYS A 380 1.00 -34.92 19.06
N ASN A 381 0.07 -34.14 19.65
CA ASN A 381 -0.78 -34.62 20.74
C ASN A 381 -1.92 -35.55 20.28
N LYS A 382 -2.37 -35.48 19.02
CA LYS A 382 -3.32 -36.45 18.46
C LYS A 382 -2.67 -37.76 18.02
N GLY A 383 -1.41 -37.74 17.59
CA GLY A 383 -0.66 -38.96 17.23
C GLY A 383 -0.20 -39.79 18.44
N ALA A 384 -0.01 -39.16 19.60
CA ALA A 384 0.40 -39.87 20.83
C ALA A 384 -0.79 -40.48 21.61
N ALA A 385 -2.03 -40.09 21.31
CA ALA A 385 -3.23 -40.61 21.98
C ALA A 385 -3.91 -41.78 21.23
N ALA A 386 -3.38 -42.19 20.07
CA ALA A 386 -3.94 -43.24 19.21
C ALA A 386 -3.08 -44.52 19.14
N ALA A 387 -2.04 -44.64 19.99
CA ALA A 387 -1.14 -45.79 20.01
C ALA A 387 -1.08 -46.51 21.38
N GLY A 388 -2.18 -46.46 22.15
CA GLY A 388 -2.23 -47.05 23.48
C GLY A 388 -3.63 -47.53 23.86
N ALA A 389 -4.17 -48.48 23.08
CA ALA A 389 -5.24 -49.38 23.51
C ALA A 389 -5.49 -50.41 22.41
N ASP A 390 -4.88 -51.60 22.51
CA ASP A 390 -5.55 -52.90 22.36
C ASP A 390 -4.54 -54.01 22.71
N GLY A 391 -4.91 -54.84 23.71
CA GLY A 391 -4.22 -56.10 24.08
C GLY A 391 -4.54 -57.22 23.07
N ALA A 392 -4.12 -58.47 23.20
CA ALA A 392 -3.56 -59.25 24.29
C ALA A 392 -2.89 -60.53 23.72
N ASP A 393 -2.09 -61.18 24.57
CA ASP A 393 -1.64 -62.60 24.61
C ASP A 393 -1.85 -63.56 23.42
N ALA A 394 -0.75 -64.19 22.98
CA ALA A 394 -0.63 -65.65 22.82
C ALA A 394 0.85 -66.07 22.70
N ALA A 395 1.19 -67.18 23.36
CA ALA A 395 2.49 -67.82 23.41
C ALA A 395 2.86 -68.56 22.11
N ASP A 396 4.16 -68.65 21.79
CA ASP A 396 4.90 -69.91 21.66
C ASP A 396 6.38 -69.61 21.33
N GLY A 397 7.28 -70.42 21.88
CA GLY A 397 8.72 -70.23 21.81
C GLY A 397 9.36 -70.79 20.54
N ASP A 398 10.60 -70.38 20.27
CA ASP A 398 11.70 -71.30 19.96
C ASP A 398 13.05 -70.57 20.09
N SER A 399 14.03 -71.38 20.43
CA SER A 399 15.44 -71.21 20.72
C SER A 399 16.34 -70.83 19.52
N GLY A 400 17.55 -70.33 19.82
CA GLY A 400 18.67 -70.34 18.88
C GLY A 400 19.72 -69.24 19.06
N ASP A 401 20.72 -69.51 19.90
CA ASP A 401 22.18 -69.33 19.74
C ASP A 401 22.75 -67.95 19.32
N GLU A 402 23.62 -67.33 20.15
CA GLU A 402 25.10 -67.41 20.11
C GLU A 402 25.68 -66.92 18.75
N GLU A 403 26.73 -66.12 18.62
CA GLU A 403 27.73 -65.55 19.51
C GLU A 403 28.40 -64.39 18.74
N ALA A 404 29.00 -63.48 19.50
CA ALA A 404 30.13 -62.60 19.19
C ALA A 404 30.91 -62.80 17.86
N ASP A 405 31.25 -61.69 17.17
CA ASP A 405 32.67 -61.34 17.07
C ASP A 405 32.95 -59.83 16.84
N LYS A 406 34.10 -59.41 17.36
CA LYS A 406 34.66 -58.06 17.43
C LYS A 406 35.58 -57.75 16.24
N LYS A 407 35.91 -56.45 16.14
CA LYS A 407 37.13 -55.83 15.54
C LYS A 407 37.15 -55.78 13.99
N GLU A 408 37.71 -54.78 13.31
CA GLU A 408 38.71 -53.78 13.68
C GLU A 408 38.72 -52.59 12.67
N GLU A 409 39.06 -51.41 13.19
CA GLU A 409 39.80 -50.26 12.63
C GLU A 409 40.14 -50.17 11.11
N LYS A 410 39.71 -49.09 10.43
CA LYS A 410 40.46 -47.83 10.07
C LYS A 410 41.22 -47.95 8.73
N PRO A 411 41.67 -46.86 8.06
CA PRO A 411 42.28 -45.60 8.57
C PRO A 411 41.36 -44.37 8.63
#